data_AF-A0AAJ3PPY4-F1
#
_entry.id   AF-A0AAJ3PPY4-F1
#
_cell.length_a   1.000
_cell.length_b   1.000
_cell.length_c   1.000
_cell.angle_alpha   90.00
_cell.angle_beta   90.00
_cell.angle_gamma   90.00
#
_symmetry.space_group_name_H-M   'P 1'
#
loop_
_entity.id
_entity.type
_entity.pdbx_description
1 polymer ?
#
loop_
_entity_poly.entity_id
_entity_poly.type
_entity_poly.pdbx_seq_one_letter_code
_entity_poly.pdbx_strand_id
1 'polypeptide(L)'
;MTNSRKRHTPEQVVRKLGQADRMLADGQDVAAVCRELGVSEQTYYRWRNQYGGLKADDAKRLKELEKQNATLKRLLAEAELEKA
;
A
#
# COMPACT_ATOMS: atom_id res chain seq x y z
N MET A 1 -19.13 -27.39 -7.14
CA MET A 1 -17.80 -26.76 -7.32
C MET A 1 -17.52 -25.90 -6.09
N THR A 2 -16.64 -26.32 -5.20
CA THR A 2 -16.30 -25.53 -4.00
C THR A 2 -15.44 -24.35 -4.43
N ASN A 3 -16.02 -23.16 -4.37
CA ASN A 3 -15.36 -21.92 -4.77
C ASN A 3 -14.25 -21.62 -3.76
N SER A 4 -13.02 -22.06 -4.06
CA SER A 4 -11.83 -21.83 -3.22
C SER A 4 -11.64 -20.32 -3.08
N ARG A 5 -11.95 -19.78 -1.90
CA ARG A 5 -11.73 -18.36 -1.61
C ARG A 5 -10.23 -18.09 -1.67
N LYS A 6 -9.77 -17.47 -2.76
CA LYS A 6 -8.40 -16.94 -2.84
C LYS A 6 -8.21 -15.95 -1.69
N ARG A 7 -7.34 -16.29 -0.74
CA ARG A 7 -6.95 -15.39 0.35
C ARG A 7 -5.94 -14.40 -0.21
N HIS A 8 -6.21 -13.11 -0.04
CA HIS A 8 -5.26 -12.04 -0.34
C HIS A 8 -4.45 -11.72 0.91
N THR A 9 -3.13 -11.56 0.76
CA THR A 9 -2.28 -11.03 1.83
C THR A 9 -2.56 -9.53 2.04
N PRO A 10 -2.25 -8.96 3.21
CA PRO A 10 -2.39 -7.52 3.45
C PRO A 10 -1.74 -6.66 2.36
N GLU A 11 -0.55 -7.03 1.90
CA GLU A 11 0.19 -6.32 0.86
C GLU A 11 -0.52 -6.37 -0.49
N GLN A 12 -1.09 -7.52 -0.84
CA GLN A 12 -1.92 -7.67 -2.05
C GLN A 12 -3.18 -6.82 -1.97
N VAL A 13 -3.81 -6.74 -0.80
CA VAL A 13 -4.98 -5.88 -0.57
C VAL A 13 -4.62 -4.41 -0.77
N VAL A 14 -3.55 -3.94 -0.14
CA VAL A 14 -3.10 -2.53 -0.25
C VAL A 14 -2.75 -2.18 -1.70
N ARG A 15 -2.05 -3.06 -2.43
CA ARG A 15 -1.74 -2.87 -3.85
C ARG A 15 -3.00 -2.78 -4.71
N LYS A 16 -3.98 -3.67 -4.49
CA LYS A 16 -5.26 -3.65 -5.21
C LYS A 16 -6.09 -2.41 -4.91
N LEU A 17 -6.16 -1.99 -3.65
CA LEU A 17 -6.74 -0.69 -3.31
C LEU A 17 -5.98 0.45 -4.00
N GLY A 18 -4.65 0.34 -4.15
CA GLY A 18 -3.77 1.23 -4.92
C GLY A 18 -4.24 1.45 -6.34
N GLN A 19 -4.46 0.33 -7.02
CA GLN A 19 -4.96 0.30 -8.38
C GLN A 19 -6.42 0.80 -8.46
N ALA A 20 -7.27 0.42 -7.50
CA ALA A 20 -8.65 0.90 -7.42
C ALA A 20 -8.74 2.43 -7.39
N ASP A 21 -7.98 3.08 -6.50
CA ASP A 21 -8.03 4.54 -6.35
C ASP A 21 -7.59 5.28 -7.63
N ARG A 22 -6.62 4.73 -8.38
CA ARG A 22 -6.21 5.30 -9.68
C ARG A 22 -7.32 5.18 -10.72
N MET A 23 -7.92 4.00 -10.85
CA MET A 23 -9.00 3.76 -11.81
C MET A 23 -10.25 4.59 -11.49
N LEU A 24 -10.56 4.79 -10.20
CA LEU A 24 -11.62 5.69 -9.76
C LEU A 24 -11.30 7.16 -10.08
N ALA A 25 -10.04 7.59 -9.91
CA ALA A 25 -9.61 8.94 -10.30
C ALA A 25 -9.70 9.18 -11.82
N ASP A 26 -9.51 8.12 -12.61
CA ASP A 26 -9.72 8.13 -14.07
C ASP A 26 -11.21 8.09 -14.47
N GLY A 27 -12.13 8.08 -13.48
CA GLY A 27 -13.58 8.18 -13.70
C GLY A 27 -14.31 6.85 -13.86
N GLN A 28 -13.66 5.71 -13.61
CA GLN A 28 -14.33 4.41 -13.64
C GLN A 28 -15.27 4.23 -12.45
N ASP A 29 -16.35 3.45 -12.64
CA ASP A 29 -17.24 3.09 -11.55
C ASP A 29 -16.67 1.94 -10.69
N VAL A 30 -17.13 1.84 -9.43
CA VAL A 30 -16.66 0.85 -8.46
C VAL A 30 -16.89 -0.59 -8.94
N ALA A 31 -17.96 -0.85 -9.69
CA ALA A 31 -18.30 -2.19 -10.18
C ALA A 31 -17.31 -2.64 -11.28
N ALA A 32 -16.95 -1.73 -12.20
CA ALA A 32 -15.92 -1.92 -13.21
C ALA A 32 -14.55 -2.16 -12.57
N VAL A 33 -14.18 -1.34 -11.58
CA VAL A 33 -12.94 -1.51 -10.82
C VAL A 33 -12.90 -2.87 -10.11
N CYS A 34 -13.99 -3.28 -9.45
CA CYS A 34 -14.05 -4.56 -8.77
C CYS A 34 -13.93 -5.75 -9.73
N ARG A 35 -14.55 -5.66 -10.92
CA ARG A 35 -14.42 -6.66 -11.98
C ARG A 35 -12.98 -6.80 -12.47
N GLU A 36 -12.32 -5.68 -12.77
CA GLU A 36 -10.92 -5.67 -13.21
C GLU A 36 -9.97 -6.22 -12.14
N LEU A 37 -10.21 -5.86 -10.88
CA LEU A 37 -9.44 -6.36 -9.75
C LEU A 37 -9.78 -7.81 -9.38
N GLY A 38 -10.80 -8.42 -10.00
CA GLY A 38 -11.25 -9.79 -9.71
C GLY A 38 -11.69 -9.98 -8.25
N VAL A 39 -12.39 -8.99 -7.70
CA VAL A 39 -12.94 -9.01 -6.33
C VAL A 39 -14.40 -8.58 -6.34
N SER A 40 -15.17 -8.99 -5.33
CA SER A 40 -16.53 -8.46 -5.16
C SER A 40 -16.51 -7.06 -4.54
N GLU A 41 -17.53 -6.26 -4.82
CA GLU A 41 -17.69 -4.93 -4.21
C GLU A 41 -17.73 -5.00 -2.68
N GLN A 42 -18.39 -6.01 -2.11
CA GLN A 42 -18.39 -6.25 -0.66
C GLN A 42 -16.97 -6.45 -0.11
N THR A 43 -16.12 -7.18 -0.84
CA THR A 43 -14.72 -7.38 -0.45
C THR A 43 -13.94 -6.07 -0.54
N TYR A 44 -14.17 -5.29 -1.61
CA TYR A 44 -13.56 -3.97 -1.79
C TYR A 44 -13.91 -3.01 -0.65
N TYR A 45 -15.18 -2.87 -0.29
CA TYR A 45 -15.60 -1.99 0.81
C TYR A 45 -15.05 -2.46 2.16
N ARG A 46 -15.04 -3.77 2.43
CA ARG A 46 -14.40 -4.32 3.63
C ARG A 46 -12.91 -3.97 3.68
N TRP A 47 -12.21 -4.10 2.56
CA TRP A 47 -10.81 -3.71 2.46
C TRP A 47 -10.60 -2.21 2.61
N ARG A 48 -11.47 -1.34 2.07
CA ARG A 48 -11.38 0.11 2.29
C ARG A 48 -11.59 0.47 3.75
N ASN A 49 -12.46 -0.22 4.48
CA ASN A 49 -12.63 0.01 5.91
C ASN A 49 -11.42 -0.46 6.73
N GLN A 50 -10.80 -1.59 6.35
CA GLN A 50 -9.69 -2.18 7.09
C GLN A 50 -8.31 -1.58 6.73
N TYR A 51 -8.11 -1.21 5.46
CA TYR A 51 -6.81 -0.82 4.90
C TYR A 51 -6.84 0.54 4.18
N GLY A 52 -7.99 1.20 4.07
CA GLY A 52 -8.11 2.48 3.37
C GLY A 52 -7.37 3.64 4.06
N GLY A 53 -7.22 3.59 5.39
CA GLY A 53 -6.41 4.57 6.15
C GLY A 53 -4.90 4.25 6.11
N LEU A 54 -4.54 2.97 6.00
CA LEU A 54 -3.15 2.50 6.02
C LEU A 54 -2.31 3.11 4.90
N LYS A 55 -2.84 3.34 3.69
CA LYS A 55 -2.05 3.95 2.61
C LYS A 55 -1.51 5.35 2.91
N ALA A 56 -2.31 6.20 3.54
CA ALA A 56 -1.89 7.57 3.83
C ALA A 56 -0.83 7.58 4.93
N ASP A 57 -1.04 6.75 5.96
CA ASP A 57 -0.14 6.64 7.10
C ASP A 57 1.14 5.86 6.77
N ASP A 58 1.06 4.80 5.95
CA ASP A 58 2.19 3.99 5.51
C ASP A 58 3.07 4.75 4.52
N ALA A 59 2.51 5.54 3.60
CA ALA A 59 3.32 6.38 2.71
C ALA A 59 4.07 7.46 3.49
N LYS A 60 3.42 8.04 4.52
CA LYS A 60 4.04 8.99 5.44
C LYS A 60 5.13 8.32 6.28
N ARG A 61 4.88 7.11 6.78
CA ARG A 61 5.83 6.32 7.57
C ARG A 61 7.02 5.87 6.75
N LEU A 62 6.83 5.45 5.51
CA LEU A 62 7.89 5.06 4.58
C LEU A 62 8.82 6.23 4.30
N LYS A 63 8.26 7.40 3.95
CA LYS A 63 9.05 8.62 3.70
C LYS A 63 9.86 9.06 4.92
N GLU A 64 9.28 8.94 6.12
CA GLU A 64 9.97 9.23 7.37
C GLU A 64 11.11 8.24 7.63
N LEU A 65 10.88 6.94 7.43
CA LEU A 65 11.91 5.91 7.58
C LEU A 65 13.06 6.08 6.58
N GLU A 66 12.76 6.43 5.32
CA GLU A 66 13.78 6.72 4.30
C GLU A 66 14.64 7.94 4.69
N LYS A 67 14.01 9.01 5.19
CA LYS A 67 14.72 10.20 5.67
C LYS A 67 15.62 9.87 6.88
N GLN A 68 15.11 9.09 7.82
CA GLN A 68 15.88 8.63 8.98
C GLN A 68 17.07 7.77 8.54
N ASN A 69 16.87 6.84 7.61
CA ASN A 69 17.94 6.00 7.08
C ASN A 69 19.03 6.81 6.38
N ALA A 70 18.65 7.80 5.57
CA ALA A 70 19.60 8.71 4.93
C ALA A 70 20.42 9.50 5.95
N THR A 71 19.77 10.00 7.01
CA THR A 71 20.43 10.72 8.09
C THR A 71 21.41 9.82 8.85
N LEU A 72 20.98 8.60 9.20
CA LEU A 72 21.81 7.62 9.88
C LEU A 72 23.03 7.22 9.04
N LYS A 73 22.86 7.01 7.74
CA LYS A 73 23.98 6.71 6.83
C LYS A 73 25.01 7.84 6.77
N ARG A 74 24.55 9.09 6.75
CA ARG A 74 25.44 10.26 6.78
C ARG A 74 26.23 10.32 8.09
N LEU A 75 25.54 10.20 9.24
CA LEU A 75 26.19 10.23 10.55
C LEU A 75 27.18 9.07 10.72
N LEU A 76 26.85 7.88 10.21
CA LEU A 76 27.76 6.75 10.20
C LEU A 76 29.01 7.05 9.37
N ALA A 77 28.87 7.63 8.18
CA ALA A 77 30.01 8.00 7.35
C ALA A 77 30.91 9.05 8.02
N GLU A 78 30.33 10.06 8.68
CA GLU A 78 31.08 11.06 9.45
C GLU A 78 31.83 10.42 10.61
N ALA A 79 31.18 9.55 11.38
CA ALA A 79 31.80 8.86 12.52
C ALA A 79 32.92 7.90 12.10
N GLU A 80 32.80 7.25 10.94
CA GLU A 80 33.86 6.39 10.40
C GLU A 80 35.05 7.21 9.86
N LEU A 81 34.81 8.43 9.35
CA LEU A 81 35.88 9.35 8.95
C LEU A 81 36.65 9.93 10.15
N GLU A 82 36.00 10.18 11.30
CA GLU A 82 36.67 10.63 12.53
C GLU A 82 37.51 9.54 13.21
N LYS A 83 37.20 8.26 12.96
CA LYS A 83 37.95 7.11 13.49
C LYS A 83 39.19 6.77 12.67
N ALA A 84 39.29 7.26 11.44
CA ALA A 84 40.41 7.04 10.53
C ALA A 84 41.55 8.04 10.78
#